data_AF-A0A968XPV4-F1
#
_entry.id   AF-A0A968XPV4-F1
#
_cell.length_a   1.000
_cell.length_b   1.000
_cell.length_c   1.000
_cell.angle_alpha   90.00
_cell.angle_beta   90.00
_cell.angle_gamma   90.00
#
_symmetry.space_group_name_H-M   'P 1'
#
loop_
_entity.id
_entity.type
_entity.pdbx_description
1 polymer ?
#
loop_
_entity_poly.entity_id
_entity_poly.type
_entity_poly.pdbx_seq_one_letter_code
_entity_poly.pdbx_strand_id
1 'polypeptide(L)'
;MATNTRASIARPNTPDPTPTPRDVDAMAAVLESKHGAYAAEVADFFSSWYDDRGDAGRSWAWAGVADKVRMREQERLGDAHIFDASSP
;
A
#
# COMPACT_ATOMS: atom_id res chain seq x y z
N MET A 1 -50.56 2.68 -15.43
CA MET A 1 -49.38 3.31 -14.80
C MET A 1 -48.52 2.20 -14.24
N ALA A 2 -47.35 1.92 -14.84
CA ALA A 2 -46.47 0.84 -14.42
C ALA A 2 -45.18 1.45 -13.82
N THR A 3 -45.09 1.47 -12.50
CA THR A 3 -43.88 1.87 -11.78
C THR A 3 -42.99 0.64 -11.67
N ASN A 4 -42.01 0.52 -12.57
CA ASN A 4 -40.96 -0.49 -12.47
C ASN A 4 -39.85 0.07 -11.59
N THR A 5 -39.95 -0.18 -10.28
CA THR A 5 -38.85 0.03 -9.33
C THR A 5 -37.71 -0.87 -9.76
N ARG A 6 -36.72 -0.30 -10.46
CA ARG A 6 -35.48 -0.98 -10.81
C ARG A 6 -34.70 -1.15 -9.51
N ALA A 7 -35.00 -2.23 -8.79
CA ALA A 7 -34.24 -2.67 -7.63
C ALA A 7 -32.77 -2.74 -8.06
N SER A 8 -31.95 -1.89 -7.45
CA SER A 8 -30.50 -1.95 -7.60
C SER A 8 -30.07 -3.33 -7.12
N ILE A 9 -29.68 -4.18 -8.05
CA ILE A 9 -29.09 -5.48 -7.77
C ILE A 9 -27.72 -5.16 -7.16
N ALA A 10 -27.69 -4.91 -5.85
CA ALA A 10 -26.47 -4.96 -5.08
C ALA A 10 -25.91 -6.37 -5.28
N ARG A 11 -24.77 -6.46 -5.99
CA ARG A 11 -24.10 -7.74 -6.21
C ARG A 11 -23.74 -8.30 -4.83
N PRO A 12 -24.33 -9.42 -4.38
CA PRO A 12 -23.90 -10.04 -3.15
C PRO A 12 -22.52 -10.65 -3.48
N ASN A 13 -21.50 -10.30 -2.68
CA ASN A 13 -20.13 -10.80 -2.75
C ASN A 13 -19.14 -9.98 -3.61
N THR A 14 -19.07 -8.67 -3.45
CA THR A 14 -17.78 -8.00 -3.71
C THR A 14 -16.89 -8.34 -2.52
N PRO A 15 -15.81 -9.14 -2.68
CA PRO A 15 -14.87 -9.38 -1.58
C PRO A 15 -14.35 -8.05 -1.06
N ASP A 16 -14.23 -7.94 0.26
CA ASP A 16 -13.67 -6.76 0.92
C ASP A 16 -12.36 -6.39 0.22
N PRO A 17 -12.27 -5.21 -0.42
CA PRO A 17 -11.08 -4.81 -1.15
C PRO A 17 -9.92 -4.43 -0.22
N THR A 18 -10.12 -4.46 1.10
CA THR A 18 -9.11 -4.16 2.10
C THR A 18 -8.04 -5.26 2.08
N PRO A 19 -6.81 -4.96 1.64
CA PRO A 19 -5.74 -5.95 1.64
C PRO A 19 -5.39 -6.35 3.06
N THR A 20 -5.09 -7.63 3.24
CA THR A 20 -4.64 -8.14 4.54
C THR A 20 -3.23 -7.63 4.85
N PRO A 21 -2.79 -7.63 6.12
CA PRO A 21 -1.41 -7.27 6.46
C PRO A 21 -0.34 -8.06 5.69
N ARG A 22 -0.66 -9.31 5.30
CA ARG A 22 0.21 -10.17 4.48
C ARG A 22 0.27 -9.71 3.03
N ASP A 23 -0.85 -9.22 2.49
CA ASP A 23 -0.89 -8.66 1.14
C ASP A 23 -0.06 -7.38 1.08
N VAL A 24 -0.15 -6.52 2.11
CA VAL A 24 0.68 -5.32 2.26
C VAL A 24 2.17 -5.68 2.29
N ASP A 25 2.57 -6.74 2.99
CA ASP A 25 3.96 -7.22 2.99
C ASP A 25 4.45 -7.67 1.62
N ALA A 26 3.60 -8.41 0.89
CA ALA A 26 3.91 -8.88 -0.45
C ALA A 26 4.01 -7.70 -1.44
N MET A 27 3.12 -6.73 -1.34
CA MET A 27 3.14 -5.50 -2.14
C MET A 27 4.42 -4.69 -1.88
N ALA A 28 4.80 -4.50 -0.62
CA ALA A 28 6.05 -3.83 -0.25
C ALA A 28 7.28 -4.53 -0.83
N ALA A 29 7.36 -5.87 -0.70
CA ALA A 29 8.47 -6.65 -1.25
C ALA A 29 8.59 -6.55 -2.79
N VAL A 30 7.47 -6.56 -3.50
CA VAL A 30 7.45 -6.41 -4.97
C VAL A 30 7.90 -5.01 -5.38
N LEU A 31 7.46 -3.96 -4.67
CA LEU A 31 7.88 -2.59 -4.94
C LEU A 31 9.36 -2.39 -4.67
N GLU A 32 9.86 -2.88 -3.53
CA GLU A 32 11.28 -2.84 -3.19
C GLU A 32 12.14 -3.52 -4.27
N SER A 33 11.70 -4.69 -4.75
CA SER A 33 12.42 -5.42 -5.81
C SER A 33 12.44 -4.68 -7.15
N LYS A 34 11.38 -3.94 -7.49
CA LYS A 34 11.25 -3.26 -8.79
C LYS A 34 11.76 -1.82 -8.81
N HIS A 35 11.57 -1.10 -7.71
CA HIS A 35 11.78 0.35 -7.61
C HIS A 35 12.89 0.73 -6.64
N GLY A 36 13.39 -0.22 -5.82
CA GLY A 36 14.48 0.02 -4.89
C GLY A 36 14.16 1.16 -3.94
N ALA A 37 14.99 2.21 -3.97
CA ALA A 37 14.82 3.40 -3.13
C ALA A 37 13.52 4.17 -3.41
N TYR A 38 12.92 4.05 -4.60
CA TYR A 38 11.69 4.78 -4.95
C TYR A 38 10.40 4.04 -4.55
N ALA A 39 10.52 2.88 -3.90
CA ALA A 39 9.39 2.02 -3.60
C ALA A 39 8.37 2.70 -2.66
N ALA A 40 8.83 3.53 -1.72
CA ALA A 40 7.98 4.24 -0.79
C ALA A 40 7.21 5.37 -1.49
N GLU A 41 7.86 6.15 -2.35
CA GLU A 41 7.25 7.25 -3.10
C GLU A 41 6.21 6.75 -4.10
N VAL A 42 6.46 5.60 -4.73
CA VAL A 42 5.49 4.96 -5.64
C VAL A 42 4.25 4.51 -4.86
N ALA A 43 4.43 3.96 -3.65
CA ALA A 43 3.30 3.58 -2.80
C ALA A 43 2.49 4.80 -2.33
N ASP A 44 3.16 5.86 -1.92
CA ASP A 44 2.53 7.15 -1.56
C ASP A 44 1.73 7.74 -2.73
N PHE A 45 2.28 7.69 -3.94
CA PHE A 45 1.57 8.15 -5.14
C PHE A 45 0.24 7.41 -5.31
N PHE A 46 0.23 6.08 -5.16
CA PHE A 46 -1.00 5.31 -5.27
C PHE A 46 -1.97 5.62 -4.13
N SER A 47 -1.48 5.86 -2.91
CA SER A 47 -2.30 6.31 -1.79
C SER A 47 -3.07 7.58 -2.15
N SER A 48 -2.38 8.65 -2.55
CA SER A 48 -3.00 9.91 -2.97
C SER A 48 -3.93 9.74 -4.17
N TRP A 49 -3.56 8.91 -5.14
CA TRP A 49 -4.36 8.66 -6.35
C TRP A 49 -5.71 7.97 -6.05
N TYR A 50 -5.77 7.13 -5.02
CA TYR A 50 -7.01 6.50 -4.57
C TYR A 50 -7.81 7.44 -3.66
N ASP A 51 -7.13 8.24 -2.84
CA ASP A 51 -7.77 9.27 -2.00
C ASP A 51 -8.53 10.29 -2.85
N ASP A 52 -7.90 10.80 -3.91
CA ASP A 52 -8.49 11.75 -4.87
C ASP A 52 -9.76 11.19 -5.56
N ARG A 53 -9.91 9.86 -5.60
CA ARG A 53 -11.09 9.19 -6.18
C ARG A 53 -12.10 8.72 -5.14
N GLY A 54 -11.89 9.03 -3.87
CA GLY A 54 -12.75 8.65 -2.77
C GLY A 54 -12.66 7.16 -2.42
N ASP A 55 -11.62 6.45 -2.85
CA ASP A 55 -11.36 5.06 -2.46
C ASP A 55 -10.46 5.04 -1.21
N ALA A 56 -11.06 5.38 -0.08
CA ALA A 56 -10.36 5.47 1.20
C ALA A 56 -9.71 4.14 1.63
N GLY A 57 -10.32 3.00 1.26
CA GLY A 57 -9.80 1.67 1.61
C GLY A 57 -8.50 1.35 0.89
N ARG A 58 -8.44 1.63 -0.42
CA ARG A 58 -7.20 1.45 -1.19
C ARG A 58 -6.17 2.53 -0.89
N SER A 59 -6.60 3.76 -0.62
CA SER A 59 -5.72 4.83 -0.13
C SER A 59 -4.96 4.38 1.13
N TRP A 60 -5.69 3.94 2.16
CA TRP A 60 -5.11 3.43 3.41
C TRP A 60 -4.18 2.23 3.22
N ALA A 61 -4.55 1.31 2.33
CA ALA A 61 -3.70 0.17 2.00
C ALA A 61 -2.33 0.59 1.47
N TRP A 62 -2.32 1.51 0.51
CA TRP A 62 -1.10 2.00 -0.11
C TRP A 62 -0.27 2.86 0.85
N ALA A 63 -0.90 3.63 1.74
CA ALA A 63 -0.20 4.29 2.84
C ALA A 63 0.52 3.29 3.75
N GLY A 64 -0.15 2.19 4.13
CA GLY A 64 0.48 1.12 4.91
C GLY A 64 1.64 0.42 4.20
N VAL A 65 1.58 0.28 2.88
CA VAL A 65 2.71 -0.23 2.07
C VAL A 65 3.89 0.75 2.12
N ALA A 66 3.65 2.05 1.94
CA ALA A 66 4.69 3.07 1.97
C ALA A 66 5.43 3.09 3.31
N ASP A 67 4.70 2.99 4.42
CA ASP A 67 5.27 2.94 5.77
C ASP A 67 6.14 1.70 5.97
N LYS A 68 5.71 0.53 5.48
CA LYS A 68 6.53 -0.70 5.57
C LYS A 68 7.82 -0.59 4.78
N VAL A 69 7.76 -0.02 3.58
CA VAL A 69 8.95 0.17 2.74
C VAL A 69 9.93 1.13 3.41
N ARG A 70 9.45 2.24 3.97
CA ARG A 70 10.28 3.18 4.73
C ARG A 70 10.94 2.53 5.94
N MET A 71 10.19 1.73 6.68
CA MET A 71 10.72 1.02 7.85
C MET A 71 11.85 0.07 7.45
N ARG A 72 11.67 -0.72 6.39
CA ARG A 72 12.71 -1.64 5.88
C ARG A 72 13.92 -0.89 5.30
N GLU A 73 13.68 0.25 4.67
CA GLU A 73 14.77 1.12 4.21
C GLU A 73 15.57 1.70 5.38
N GLN A 74 14.88 2.16 6.43
CA GLN A 74 15.51 2.63 7.66
C GLN A 74 16.28 1.53 8.38
N GLU A 75 15.76 0.30 8.43
CA GLU A 75 16.49 -0.87 8.95
C GLU A 75 17.77 -1.11 8.14
N ARG A 76 17.70 -1.07 6.81
CA ARG A 76 18.88 -1.23 5.94
C ARG A 76 19.92 -0.11 6.13
N LEU A 77 19.49 1.13 6.29
CA LEU A 77 20.38 2.28 6.52
C LEU A 77 20.94 2.30 7.95
N GLY A 78 20.14 1.88 8.94
CA GLY A 78 20.55 1.73 10.33
C GLY A 78 21.58 0.63 10.53
N ASP A 79 21.39 -0.52 9.88
CA ASP A 79 22.39 -1.58 9.82
C ASP A 79 23.67 -1.09 9.12
N ALA A 80 23.56 -0.37 8.01
CA ALA A 80 24.72 0.21 7.33
C ALA A 80 25.49 1.22 8.21
N HIS A 81 24.79 1.98 9.06
CA HIS A 81 25.43 2.92 9.98
C HIS A 81 26.15 2.23 11.16
N ILE A 82 25.64 1.11 11.66
CA ILE A 82 26.29 0.33 12.74
C ILE A 82 27.62 -0.29 12.27
N PHE A 83 27.69 -0.75 11.00
CA PHE A 83 28.91 -1.35 10.47
C PHE A 83 30.06 -0.35 10.21
N ASP A 84 29.77 0.94 10.01
CA ASP A 84 30.79 2.00 9.81
C ASP A 84 31.46 2.43 11.13
N ALA A 85 30.71 2.44 12.24
CA ALA A 85 31.22 2.81 13.57
C ALA A 85 32.19 1.78 14.19
N SER A 86 32.48 0.67 13.50
CA SER A 86 33.34 -0.41 13.97
C SER A 86 34.64 -0.58 13.17
N SER A 87 35.01 0.35 12.28
CA SER A 87 36.36 0.34 11.68
C SER A 87 37.41 0.90 12.66
N PRO A 88 38.54 0.20 12.88
CA PRO A 88 39.59 0.57 13.84
C PRO A 88 40.43 1.79 13.43
#